data_AF-A0A8H4PI18-F1
#
_entry.id   AF-A0A8H4PI18-F1
#
_cell.length_a   1.000
_cell.length_b   1.000
_cell.length_c   1.000
_cell.angle_alpha   90.00
_cell.angle_beta   90.00
_cell.angle_gamma   90.00
#
_symmetry.space_group_name_H-M   'P 1'
#
loop_
_entity.id
_entity.type
_entity.pdbx_description
1 polymer ?
#
loop_
_entity_poly.entity_id
_entity_poly.type
_entity_poly.pdbx_seq_one_letter_code
_entity_poly.pdbx_strand_id
1 'polypeptide(L)'
;MTNGAVNNVDLDKILQAGANKVVQSYTSFRTIFPKRSMMEVGLTDTFMMGAQAYAAAYHLDASLDWYTQENITGCDFGITVNQNQQNGPKDIYFQAKVAKRDKLGIIYADFLYESTRKIGRQTVLNYQNILLADYAKANNAEAYYVIFDANQVYWVNALYLKNYFDKTPAQAGQSDTLWCIKAWQKLAYTTFLDAKNKIPAF
;
A
#
# COMPACT_ATOMS: atom_id res chain seq x y z
N MET A 1 29.75 -7.28 -8.99
CA MET A 1 29.37 -5.85 -8.91
C MET A 1 28.64 -5.66 -7.60
N THR A 2 29.01 -4.68 -6.79
CA THR A 2 28.33 -4.36 -5.53
C THR A 2 27.11 -3.49 -5.83
N ASN A 3 25.93 -3.86 -5.34
CA ASN A 3 24.74 -3.04 -5.49
C ASN A 3 24.94 -1.69 -4.79
N GLY A 4 24.42 -0.62 -5.40
CA GLY A 4 24.45 0.74 -4.88
C GLY A 4 23.39 0.95 -3.80
N ALA A 5 23.73 1.82 -2.84
CA ALA A 5 22.82 2.24 -1.80
C ALA A 5 21.61 2.99 -2.38
N VAL A 6 20.45 2.85 -1.73
CA VAL A 6 19.17 3.40 -2.19
C VAL A 6 18.79 4.63 -1.38
N ASN A 7 18.72 5.79 -2.04
CA ASN A 7 18.15 7.00 -1.44
C ASN A 7 16.64 7.13 -1.73
N ASN A 8 15.99 8.20 -1.24
CA ASN A 8 14.54 8.39 -1.44
C ASN A 8 14.14 8.57 -2.92
N VAL A 9 15.01 9.13 -3.76
CA VAL A 9 14.75 9.29 -5.21
C VAL A 9 14.81 7.93 -5.91
N ASP A 10 15.79 7.10 -5.54
CA ASP A 10 15.91 5.74 -6.08
C ASP A 10 14.73 4.86 -5.67
N LEU A 11 14.32 4.95 -4.40
CA LEU A 11 13.12 4.27 -3.89
C LEU A 11 11.86 4.71 -4.65
N ASP A 12 11.67 6.01 -4.87
CA ASP A 12 10.51 6.51 -5.63
C ASP A 12 10.51 5.97 -7.07
N LYS A 13 11.67 5.92 -7.73
CA LYS A 13 11.78 5.33 -9.08
C LYS A 13 11.48 3.83 -9.11
N ILE A 14 11.95 3.07 -8.12
CA ILE A 14 11.64 1.64 -7.96
C ILE A 14 10.13 1.44 -7.84
N LEU A 15 9.49 2.17 -6.92
CA LEU A 15 8.04 2.04 -6.68
C LEU A 15 7.22 2.56 -7.88
N GLN A 16 7.66 3.64 -8.54
CA GLN A 16 7.03 4.16 -9.74
C GLN A 16 7.14 3.17 -10.92
N ALA A 17 8.25 2.43 -11.05
CA ALA A 17 8.38 1.39 -12.06
C ALA A 17 7.36 0.26 -11.83
N GLY A 18 7.16 -0.16 -10.58
CA GLY A 18 6.09 -1.10 -10.20
C GLY A 18 4.70 -0.56 -10.54
N ALA A 19 4.41 0.69 -10.17
CA ALA A 19 3.14 1.35 -10.45
C ALA A 19 2.85 1.44 -11.96
N ASN A 20 3.84 1.85 -12.76
CA ASN A 20 3.74 1.92 -14.21
C ASN A 20 3.45 0.55 -14.83
N LYS A 21 4.09 -0.51 -14.32
CA LYS A 21 3.87 -1.86 -14.80
C LYS A 21 2.44 -2.34 -14.53
N VAL A 22 1.88 -1.99 -13.36
CA VAL A 22 0.48 -2.23 -13.04
C VAL A 22 -0.45 -1.50 -13.99
N VAL A 23 -0.29 -0.18 -14.15
CA VAL A 23 -1.15 0.64 -15.02
C VAL A 23 -1.13 0.13 -16.45
N GLN A 24 0.05 -0.19 -16.99
CA GLN A 24 0.21 -0.77 -18.32
C GLN A 24 -0.59 -2.07 -18.44
N SER A 25 -0.36 -3.01 -17.54
CA SER A 25 -0.97 -4.34 -17.58
C SER A 25 -2.49 -4.28 -17.40
N TYR A 26 -2.96 -3.46 -16.46
CA TYR A 26 -4.37 -3.31 -16.16
C TYR A 26 -5.12 -2.57 -17.27
N THR A 27 -4.52 -1.53 -17.85
CA THR A 27 -5.07 -0.85 -19.04
C THR A 27 -5.25 -1.84 -20.18
N SER A 28 -4.21 -2.62 -20.53
CA SER A 28 -4.30 -3.64 -21.60
C SER A 28 -5.36 -4.70 -21.29
N PHE A 29 -5.45 -5.17 -20.04
CA PHE A 29 -6.48 -6.10 -19.62
C PHE A 29 -7.89 -5.53 -19.82
N ARG A 30 -8.12 -4.27 -19.45
CA ARG A 30 -9.42 -3.60 -19.57
C ARG A 30 -9.81 -3.31 -21.02
N THR A 31 -8.85 -3.13 -21.93
CA THR A 31 -9.13 -3.06 -23.37
C THR A 31 -9.79 -4.35 -23.88
N ILE A 32 -9.32 -5.51 -23.41
CA ILE A 32 -9.83 -6.82 -23.83
C ILE A 32 -11.08 -7.22 -23.03
N PHE A 33 -11.12 -6.87 -21.74
CA PHE A 33 -12.21 -7.20 -20.81
C PHE A 33 -12.79 -5.95 -20.13
N PRO A 34 -13.61 -5.14 -20.83
CA PRO A 34 -14.05 -3.83 -20.33
C PRO A 34 -14.89 -3.85 -19.06
N LYS A 35 -15.43 -5.02 -18.67
CA LYS A 35 -16.27 -5.18 -17.48
C LYS A 35 -15.63 -6.04 -16.39
N ARG A 36 -14.40 -6.52 -16.58
CA ARG A 36 -13.69 -7.35 -15.58
C ARG A 36 -12.59 -6.54 -14.89
N SER A 37 -12.27 -6.93 -13.68
CA SER A 37 -11.17 -6.37 -12.90
C SER A 37 -10.07 -7.42 -12.75
N MET A 38 -8.81 -6.99 -12.73
CA MET A 38 -7.73 -7.86 -12.32
C MET A 38 -7.80 -8.08 -10.81
N MET A 39 -7.38 -9.26 -10.35
CA MET A 39 -7.34 -9.58 -8.93
C MET A 39 -6.16 -8.88 -8.26
N GLU A 40 -6.33 -8.52 -6.99
CA GLU A 40 -5.36 -7.82 -6.17
C GLU A 40 -3.98 -8.52 -6.14
N VAL A 41 -3.96 -9.84 -5.93
CA VAL A 41 -2.73 -10.64 -5.91
C VAL A 41 -1.95 -10.52 -7.23
N GLY A 42 -2.62 -10.67 -8.38
CA GLY A 42 -1.95 -10.57 -9.68
C GLY A 42 -1.46 -9.16 -10.00
N LEU A 43 -2.16 -8.12 -9.52
CA LEU A 43 -1.69 -6.74 -9.63
C LEU A 43 -0.48 -6.48 -8.72
N THR A 44 -0.46 -7.08 -7.53
CA THR A 44 0.67 -7.01 -6.59
C THR A 44 1.91 -7.71 -7.18
N ASP A 45 1.77 -8.90 -7.75
CA ASP A 45 2.85 -9.58 -8.47
C ASP A 45 3.39 -8.70 -9.60
N THR A 46 2.49 -8.09 -10.38
CA THR A 46 2.86 -7.18 -11.47
C THR A 46 3.65 -5.96 -10.96
N PHE A 47 3.22 -5.40 -9.84
CA PHE A 47 3.91 -4.31 -9.17
C PHE A 47 5.32 -4.73 -8.74
N MET A 48 5.42 -5.83 -8.00
CA MET A 48 6.69 -6.33 -7.45
C MET A 48 7.68 -6.66 -8.56
N MET A 49 7.22 -7.31 -9.64
CA MET A 49 8.03 -7.59 -10.82
C MET A 49 8.59 -6.30 -11.45
N GLY A 50 7.76 -5.27 -11.64
CA GLY A 50 8.19 -4.01 -12.23
C GLY A 50 9.22 -3.27 -11.36
N ALA A 51 8.97 -3.23 -10.06
CA ALA A 51 9.87 -2.62 -9.09
C ALA A 51 11.22 -3.35 -9.00
N GLN A 52 11.19 -4.68 -8.90
CA GLN A 52 12.40 -5.49 -8.77
C GLN A 52 13.23 -5.51 -10.06
N ALA A 53 12.58 -5.51 -11.23
CA ALA A 53 13.27 -5.37 -12.51
C ALA A 53 14.00 -4.03 -12.63
N TYR A 54 13.40 -2.94 -12.13
CA TYR A 54 14.06 -1.64 -12.08
C TYR A 54 15.26 -1.66 -11.14
N ALA A 55 15.09 -2.15 -9.90
CA ALA A 55 16.19 -2.26 -8.95
C ALA A 55 17.38 -3.06 -9.53
N ALA A 56 17.11 -4.20 -10.16
CA ALA A 56 18.13 -5.03 -10.80
C ALA A 56 18.83 -4.32 -11.97
N ALA A 57 18.08 -3.66 -12.86
CA ALA A 57 18.62 -2.96 -14.02
C ALA A 57 19.55 -1.79 -13.66
N TYR A 58 19.31 -1.16 -12.51
CA TYR A 58 20.11 -0.04 -12.00
C TYR A 58 21.07 -0.45 -10.87
N HIS A 59 21.23 -1.76 -10.62
CA HIS A 59 22.08 -2.30 -9.56
C HIS A 59 21.81 -1.67 -8.18
N LEU A 60 20.55 -1.42 -7.85
CA LEU A 60 20.12 -0.85 -6.57
C LEU A 60 19.89 -1.96 -5.55
N ASP A 61 20.36 -1.76 -4.31
CA ASP A 61 20.23 -2.74 -3.23
C ASP A 61 18.83 -2.69 -2.61
N ALA A 62 17.86 -3.23 -3.34
CA ALA A 62 16.46 -3.33 -2.95
C ALA A 62 15.88 -4.71 -3.28
N SER A 63 15.22 -5.33 -2.31
CA SER A 63 14.47 -6.59 -2.49
C SER A 63 13.01 -6.41 -2.09
N LEU A 64 12.11 -7.03 -2.86
CA LEU A 64 10.69 -7.06 -2.56
C LEU A 64 10.28 -8.50 -2.26
N ASP A 65 9.52 -8.68 -1.18
CA ASP A 65 9.14 -10.00 -0.69
C ASP A 65 7.68 -10.03 -0.22
N TRP A 66 7.02 -11.16 -0.47
CA TRP A 66 5.66 -11.44 0.00
C TRP A 66 5.65 -11.68 1.52
N TYR A 67 4.61 -11.20 2.20
CA TYR A 67 4.36 -11.44 3.61
C TYR A 67 3.19 -12.41 3.75
N THR A 68 3.44 -13.54 4.42
CA THR A 68 2.46 -14.64 4.52
C THR A 68 1.57 -14.57 5.78
N GLN A 69 1.82 -13.60 6.66
CA GLN A 69 1.14 -13.45 7.96
C GLN A 69 0.30 -12.17 8.04
N GLU A 70 -0.44 -11.86 6.98
CA GLU A 70 -1.29 -10.66 6.87
C GLU A 70 -2.26 -10.50 8.06
N ASN A 71 -2.73 -11.60 8.66
CA ASN A 71 -3.60 -11.56 9.84
C ASN A 71 -2.92 -11.10 11.15
N ILE A 72 -1.60 -10.95 11.12
CA ILE A 72 -0.78 -10.47 12.23
C ILE A 72 -0.16 -9.12 11.87
N THR A 73 0.37 -9.00 10.66
CA THR A 73 1.14 -7.83 10.22
C THR A 73 0.28 -6.78 9.51
N GLY A 74 -0.88 -7.13 8.97
CA GLY A 74 -1.66 -6.29 8.07
C GLY A 74 -0.94 -5.93 6.77
N CYS A 75 0.09 -6.70 6.40
CA CYS A 75 0.99 -6.44 5.28
C CYS A 75 0.93 -7.60 4.28
N ASP A 76 0.79 -7.25 3.00
CA ASP A 76 0.82 -8.17 1.86
C ASP A 76 2.25 -8.39 1.35
N PHE A 77 3.04 -7.31 1.25
CA PHE A 77 4.42 -7.38 0.78
C PHE A 77 5.27 -6.24 1.36
N GLY A 78 6.59 -6.40 1.35
CA GLY A 78 7.51 -5.37 1.81
C GLY A 78 8.64 -5.12 0.81
N ILE A 79 9.31 -3.98 0.95
CA ILE A 79 10.60 -3.72 0.31
C ILE A 79 11.65 -3.48 1.40
N THR A 80 12.78 -4.15 1.27
CA THR A 80 13.98 -3.87 2.07
C THR A 80 14.94 -3.10 1.19
N VAL A 81 15.39 -1.91 1.63
CA VAL A 81 16.36 -1.09 0.89
C VAL A 81 17.59 -0.80 1.74
N ASN A 82 18.78 -0.98 1.18
CA ASN A 82 20.02 -0.69 1.89
C ASN A 82 20.44 0.77 1.65
N GLN A 83 20.38 1.61 2.68
CA GLN A 83 20.50 3.06 2.49
C GLN A 83 21.94 3.56 2.43
N ASN A 84 22.87 2.84 3.08
CA ASN A 84 24.33 2.94 3.03
C ASN A 84 24.91 2.12 4.21
N GLN A 85 26.24 2.06 4.31
CA GLN A 85 26.92 1.33 5.40
C GLN A 85 26.66 1.89 6.81
N GLN A 86 26.20 3.15 6.95
CA GLN A 86 25.98 3.80 8.23
C GLN A 86 24.54 3.66 8.75
N ASN A 87 23.55 3.60 7.84
CA ASN A 87 22.13 3.63 8.19
C ASN A 87 21.44 2.26 8.14
N GLY A 88 22.15 1.22 7.69
CA GLY A 88 21.63 -0.14 7.61
C GLY A 88 20.47 -0.32 6.61
N PRO A 89 19.88 -1.53 6.58
CA PRO A 89 18.69 -1.79 5.80
C PRO A 89 17.46 -1.11 6.40
N LYS A 90 16.55 -0.68 5.54
CA LYS A 90 15.28 -0.08 5.89
C LYS A 90 14.14 -0.86 5.26
N ASP A 91 13.19 -1.26 6.10
CA ASP A 91 11.96 -1.90 5.67
C ASP A 91 10.86 -0.87 5.41
N ILE A 92 10.06 -1.14 4.38
CA ILE A 92 8.80 -0.45 4.11
C ILE A 92 7.75 -1.50 3.80
N TYR A 93 6.64 -1.45 4.51
CA TYR A 93 5.57 -2.45 4.42
C TYR A 93 4.39 -1.92 3.61
N PHE A 94 3.77 -2.81 2.84
CA PHE A 94 2.67 -2.46 1.96
C PHE A 94 1.46 -3.36 2.15
N GLN A 95 0.29 -2.75 2.11
CA GLN A 95 -0.97 -3.45 1.91
C GLN A 95 -1.52 -3.08 0.54
N ALA A 96 -1.75 -4.09 -0.29
CA ALA A 96 -2.35 -3.92 -1.59
C ALA A 96 -3.86 -3.76 -1.45
N LYS A 97 -4.43 -2.87 -2.25
CA LYS A 97 -5.89 -2.78 -2.47
C LYS A 97 -6.18 -2.53 -3.94
N VAL A 98 -7.38 -2.90 -4.37
CA VAL A 98 -7.93 -2.44 -5.67
C VAL A 98 -8.89 -1.29 -5.44
N ALA A 99 -8.74 -0.22 -6.22
CA ALA A 99 -9.63 0.94 -6.15
C ALA A 99 -11.07 0.53 -6.48
N LYS A 100 -12.01 1.00 -5.66
CA LYS A 100 -13.46 0.84 -5.82
C LYS A 100 -14.07 2.17 -6.26
N ARG A 101 -15.26 2.10 -6.87
CA ARG A 101 -16.08 3.27 -7.21
C ARG A 101 -17.44 3.12 -6.56
N ASP A 102 -17.94 4.19 -5.95
CA ASP A 102 -19.30 4.22 -5.42
C ASP A 102 -20.33 4.41 -6.55
N LYS A 103 -21.62 4.52 -6.19
CA LYS A 103 -22.71 4.73 -7.16
C LYS A 103 -22.61 6.06 -7.92
N LEU A 104 -21.85 7.02 -7.40
CA LEU A 104 -21.60 8.33 -7.99
C LEU A 104 -20.28 8.38 -8.77
N GLY A 105 -19.53 7.27 -8.81
CA GLY A 105 -18.25 7.17 -9.50
C GLY A 105 -17.04 7.65 -8.67
N ILE A 106 -17.25 8.01 -7.40
CA ILE A 106 -16.19 8.46 -6.49
C ILE A 106 -15.27 7.28 -6.16
N ILE A 107 -13.97 7.49 -6.37
CA ILE A 107 -12.94 6.49 -6.12
C ILE A 107 -12.67 6.40 -4.62
N TYR A 108 -12.51 5.18 -4.11
CA TYR A 108 -12.06 4.91 -2.75
C TYR A 108 -11.35 3.55 -2.67
N ALA A 109 -10.77 3.24 -1.51
CA ALA A 109 -10.30 1.90 -1.19
C ALA A 109 -10.97 1.41 0.09
N ASP A 110 -11.05 0.09 0.22
CA ASP A 110 -11.63 -0.55 1.39
C ASP A 110 -10.57 -0.69 2.49
N PHE A 111 -10.59 0.28 3.41
CA PHE A 111 -9.62 0.36 4.51
C PHE A 111 -10.07 -0.41 5.75
N LEU A 112 -11.36 -0.75 5.84
CA LEU A 112 -11.99 -1.34 7.03
C LEU A 112 -12.09 -2.86 6.90
N TYR A 113 -11.15 -3.48 6.20
CA TYR A 113 -11.09 -4.93 6.09
C TYR A 113 -10.68 -5.55 7.43
N GLU A 114 -11.50 -6.48 7.90
CA GLU A 114 -11.32 -7.14 9.19
C GLU A 114 -10.46 -8.40 9.03
N SER A 115 -9.40 -8.48 9.82
CA SER A 115 -8.67 -9.71 10.04
C SER A 115 -9.14 -10.38 11.32
N THR A 116 -9.32 -11.69 11.26
CA THR A 116 -9.67 -12.50 12.42
C THR A 116 -8.55 -13.47 12.76
N ARG A 117 -8.19 -13.54 14.05
CA ARG A 117 -7.23 -14.51 14.57
C ARG A 117 -7.79 -15.22 15.80
N LYS A 118 -7.45 -16.51 15.96
CA LYS A 118 -7.80 -17.28 17.16
C LYS A 118 -6.66 -17.21 18.17
N ILE A 119 -6.95 -16.72 19.38
CA ILE A 119 -6.05 -16.80 20.53
C ILE A 119 -6.71 -17.73 21.54
N GLY A 120 -6.20 -18.96 21.64
CA GLY A 120 -6.86 -20.02 22.40
C GLY A 120 -8.28 -20.29 21.85
N ARG A 121 -9.30 -20.03 22.67
CA ARG A 121 -10.72 -20.21 22.28
C ARG A 121 -11.43 -18.90 21.86
N GLN A 122 -10.72 -17.77 21.87
CA GLN A 122 -11.30 -16.46 21.54
C GLN A 122 -10.96 -16.08 20.09
N THR A 123 -11.96 -15.57 19.37
CA THR A 123 -11.77 -14.90 18.09
C THR A 123 -11.53 -13.42 18.37
N VAL A 124 -10.37 -12.93 17.96
CA VAL A 124 -10.03 -11.51 18.00
C VAL A 124 -10.15 -10.95 16.59
N LEU A 125 -10.86 -9.83 16.47
CA LEU A 125 -11.07 -9.11 15.22
C LEU A 125 -10.29 -7.79 15.29
N ASN A 126 -9.42 -7.57 14.31
CA ASN A 126 -8.66 -6.33 14.16
C ASN A 126 -8.76 -5.85 12.72
N TYR A 127 -8.94 -4.54 12.51
CA TYR A 127 -8.87 -3.98 11.17
C TYR A 127 -7.42 -3.99 10.65
N GLN A 128 -7.23 -4.35 9.37
CA GLN A 128 -5.91 -4.46 8.76
C GLN A 128 -5.11 -3.16 8.79
N ASN A 129 -5.78 -2.01 8.70
CA ASN A 129 -5.12 -0.70 8.79
C ASN A 129 -4.48 -0.46 10.16
N ILE A 130 -5.08 -0.97 11.22
CA ILE A 130 -4.53 -0.92 12.57
C ILE A 130 -3.34 -1.87 12.65
N LEU A 131 -3.49 -3.11 12.18
CA LEU A 131 -2.41 -4.11 12.18
C LEU A 131 -1.16 -3.61 11.46
N LEU A 132 -1.32 -3.06 10.25
CA LEU A 132 -0.21 -2.54 9.45
C LEU A 132 0.51 -1.37 10.15
N ALA A 133 -0.26 -0.41 10.64
CA ALA A 133 0.29 0.76 11.31
C ALA A 133 1.04 0.40 12.60
N ASP A 134 0.47 -0.50 13.41
CA ASP A 134 1.10 -0.94 14.65
C ASP A 134 2.33 -1.82 14.38
N TYR A 135 2.28 -2.68 13.37
CA TYR A 135 3.44 -3.48 12.93
C TYR A 135 4.59 -2.60 12.43
N ALA A 136 4.30 -1.60 11.60
CA ALA A 136 5.31 -0.66 11.12
C ALA A 136 5.94 0.13 12.27
N LYS A 137 5.12 0.62 13.22
CA LYS A 137 5.60 1.32 14.41
C LYS A 137 6.50 0.44 15.27
N ALA A 138 6.13 -0.82 15.49
CA ALA A 138 6.92 -1.76 16.29
C ALA A 138 8.29 -2.06 15.68
N ASN A 139 8.41 -1.98 14.35
CA ASN A 139 9.66 -2.24 13.61
C ASN A 139 10.41 -0.95 13.20
N ASN A 140 9.97 0.23 13.67
CA ASN A 140 10.54 1.52 13.25
C ASN A 140 10.60 1.68 11.71
N ALA A 141 9.55 1.22 11.02
CA ALA A 141 9.44 1.17 9.57
C ALA A 141 8.36 2.13 9.04
N GLU A 142 8.39 2.41 7.74
CA GLU A 142 7.28 3.09 7.06
C GLU A 142 6.25 2.07 6.57
N ALA A 143 4.99 2.46 6.45
CA ALA A 143 3.98 1.60 5.86
C ALA A 143 2.92 2.35 5.06
N TYR A 144 2.48 1.73 3.97
CA TYR A 144 1.59 2.34 2.99
C TYR A 144 0.55 1.34 2.47
N TYR A 145 -0.63 1.83 2.18
CA TYR A 145 -1.50 1.18 1.23
C TYR A 145 -1.07 1.55 -0.18
N VAL A 146 -0.89 0.55 -1.04
CA VAL A 146 -0.73 0.71 -2.48
C VAL A 146 -2.04 0.30 -3.15
N ILE A 147 -2.71 1.25 -3.81
CA ILE A 147 -4.05 1.02 -4.34
C ILE A 147 -4.03 1.07 -5.86
N PHE A 148 -4.40 -0.04 -6.49
CA PHE A 148 -4.36 -0.22 -7.94
C PHE A 148 -5.67 0.22 -8.60
N ASP A 149 -5.59 1.14 -9.57
CA ASP A 149 -6.65 1.47 -10.52
C ASP A 149 -6.16 1.24 -11.96
N ALA A 150 -7.07 1.16 -12.91
CA ALA A 150 -6.72 0.97 -14.31
C ALA A 150 -5.87 2.12 -14.87
N ASN A 151 -6.04 3.34 -14.35
CA ASN A 151 -5.38 4.53 -14.90
C ASN A 151 -4.16 4.98 -14.08
N GLN A 152 -4.05 4.53 -12.82
CA GLN A 152 -3.02 5.01 -11.90
C GLN A 152 -2.92 4.12 -10.65
N VAL A 153 -1.84 4.31 -9.89
CA VAL A 153 -1.69 3.76 -8.54
C VAL A 153 -1.78 4.89 -7.53
N TYR A 154 -2.50 4.66 -6.45
CA TYR A 154 -2.61 5.59 -5.33
C TYR A 154 -1.85 5.07 -4.12
N TRP A 155 -1.48 6.01 -3.25
CA TRP A 155 -0.68 5.78 -2.07
C TRP A 155 -1.38 6.42 -0.86
N VAL A 156 -1.54 5.66 0.21
CA VAL A 156 -2.05 6.17 1.50
C VAL A 156 -1.09 5.73 2.59
N ASN A 157 -0.53 6.66 3.35
CA ASN A 157 0.31 6.32 4.50
C ASN A 157 -0.54 5.66 5.60
N ALA A 158 -0.16 4.45 6.04
CA ALA A 158 -0.93 3.64 6.97
C ALA A 158 -1.02 4.26 8.37
N LEU A 159 0.05 4.94 8.81
CA LEU A 159 0.06 5.64 10.11
C LEU A 159 -0.90 6.83 10.10
N TYR A 160 -0.95 7.59 8.99
CA TYR A 160 -1.89 8.69 8.85
C TYR A 160 -3.34 8.20 8.73
N LEU A 161 -3.57 7.07 8.06
CA LEU A 161 -4.88 6.44 7.98
C LEU A 161 -5.38 5.99 9.36
N LYS A 162 -4.53 5.34 10.16
CA LYS A 162 -4.87 4.98 11.54
C LYS A 162 -5.23 6.22 12.36
N ASN A 163 -4.36 7.24 12.34
CA ASN A 163 -4.59 8.49 13.06
C ASN A 163 -5.88 9.22 12.61
N TYR A 164 -6.21 9.16 11.32
CA TYR A 164 -7.45 9.72 10.79
C TYR A 164 -8.65 9.04 11.42
N PHE A 165 -8.72 7.71 11.41
CA PHE A 165 -9.85 6.98 12.00
C PHE A 165 -9.91 7.12 13.53
N ASP A 166 -8.77 7.19 14.21
CA ASP A 166 -8.71 7.43 15.66
C ASP A 166 -9.32 8.80 16.04
N LYS A 167 -9.08 9.84 15.22
CA LYS A 167 -9.58 11.19 15.45
C LYS A 167 -10.97 11.48 14.87
N THR A 168 -11.37 10.72 13.86
CA THR A 168 -12.63 10.92 13.12
C THR A 168 -13.48 9.66 13.19
N PRO A 169 -14.04 9.32 14.36
CA PRO A 169 -14.86 8.13 14.50
C PRO A 169 -16.06 8.19 13.56
N ALA A 170 -16.54 7.01 13.14
CA ALA A 170 -17.75 6.91 12.32
C ALA A 170 -18.91 7.64 13.00
N GLN A 171 -19.58 8.51 12.25
CA GLN A 171 -20.75 9.22 12.74
C GLN A 171 -21.95 8.26 12.78
N ALA A 172 -22.90 8.50 13.69
CA ALA A 172 -24.12 7.69 13.78
C ALA A 172 -24.86 7.67 12.42
N GLY A 173 -25.13 6.47 11.91
CA GLY A 173 -25.78 6.26 10.61
C GLY A 173 -24.87 6.45 9.38
N GLN A 174 -23.58 6.74 9.56
CA GLN A 174 -22.62 6.78 8.46
C GLN A 174 -22.29 5.35 7.99
N SER A 175 -22.30 5.13 6.67
CA SER A 175 -21.83 3.87 6.10
C SER A 175 -20.30 3.80 6.05
N ASP A 176 -19.76 2.58 6.16
CA ASP A 176 -18.33 2.29 6.04
C ASP A 176 -17.75 2.81 4.72
N THR A 177 -18.50 2.67 3.62
CA THR A 177 -18.14 3.22 2.31
C THR A 177 -17.96 4.74 2.37
N LEU A 178 -18.90 5.47 2.98
CA LEU A 178 -18.78 6.92 3.10
C LEU A 178 -17.61 7.32 4.00
N TRP A 179 -17.32 6.55 5.05
CA TRP A 179 -16.16 6.80 5.92
C TRP A 179 -14.84 6.58 5.17
N CYS A 180 -14.74 5.49 4.39
CA CYS A 180 -13.60 5.22 3.53
C CYS A 180 -13.42 6.27 2.43
N ILE A 181 -14.50 6.76 1.82
CA ILE A 181 -14.46 7.85 0.83
C ILE A 181 -13.87 9.13 1.47
N LYS A 182 -14.30 9.50 2.68
CA LYS A 182 -13.77 10.68 3.38
C LYS A 182 -12.28 10.51 3.71
N ALA A 183 -11.86 9.34 4.18
CA ALA A 183 -10.46 9.03 4.41
C ALA A 183 -9.64 9.12 3.11
N TRP A 184 -10.15 8.51 2.03
CA TRP A 184 -9.53 8.54 0.70
C TRP A 184 -9.29 9.98 0.22
N GLN A 185 -10.32 10.82 0.24
CA GLN A 185 -10.23 12.22 -0.21
C GLN A 185 -9.20 13.04 0.57
N LYS A 186 -8.87 12.65 1.80
CA LYS A 186 -7.90 13.34 2.65
C LYS A 186 -6.48 12.80 2.52
N LEU A 187 -6.33 11.52 2.21
CA LEU A 187 -5.06 10.81 2.42
C LEU A 187 -4.48 10.18 1.15
N ALA A 188 -5.26 10.03 0.08
CA ALA A 188 -4.81 9.37 -1.13
C ALA A 188 -4.01 10.33 -2.02
N TYR A 189 -2.77 9.93 -2.34
CA TYR A 189 -1.89 10.63 -3.26
C TYR A 189 -1.59 9.78 -4.49
N THR A 190 -1.22 10.42 -5.59
CA THR A 190 -0.90 9.75 -6.86
C THR A 190 0.59 9.45 -7.01
N THR A 191 1.41 9.89 -6.06
CA THR A 191 2.85 9.59 -6.00
C THR A 191 3.24 9.16 -4.60
N PHE A 192 4.26 8.30 -4.51
CA PHE A 192 4.79 7.82 -3.23
C PHE A 192 5.40 8.97 -2.42
N LEU A 193 6.20 9.83 -3.06
CA LEU A 193 6.82 10.98 -2.38
C LEU A 193 5.80 11.95 -1.79
N ASP A 194 4.65 12.16 -2.44
CA ASP A 194 3.60 12.98 -1.86
C ASP A 194 3.01 12.32 -0.61
N ALA A 195 2.71 11.02 -0.65
CA ALA A 195 2.21 10.29 0.52
C ALA A 195 3.21 10.24 1.68
N LYS A 196 4.52 10.29 1.38
CA LYS A 196 5.60 10.33 2.36
C LYS A 196 5.77 11.71 2.99
N ASN A 197 5.80 12.76 2.17
CA ASN A 197 6.22 14.10 2.60
C ASN A 197 5.07 15.00 3.05
N LYS A 198 3.84 14.76 2.58
CA LYS A 198 2.69 15.59 2.94
C LYS A 198 2.06 15.05 4.21
N ILE A 199 2.12 15.85 5.27
CA ILE A 199 1.41 15.57 6.52
C ILE A 199 -0.02 16.11 6.35
N PRO A 200 -1.05 15.25 6.34
CA PRO A 200 -2.43 15.69 6.15
C PRO A 200 -2.94 16.40 7.41
N ALA A 201 -3.70 17.48 7.23
CA ALA A 201 -4.35 18.19 8.33
C ALA A 201 -5.73 17.58 8.64
N PHE A 202 -5.89 17.01 9.83
CA PHE A 202 -7.16 16.49 10.36
C PHE A 202 -7.18 16.45 11.90
#